data_AF-H2ZLY8-F1
#
_entry.id   AF-H2ZLY8-F1
#
_cell.length_a   1.000
_cell.length_b   1.000
_cell.length_c   1.000
_cell.angle_alpha   90.00
_cell.angle_beta   90.00
_cell.angle_gamma   90.00
#
_symmetry.space_group_name_H-M   'P 1'
#
loop_
_entity.id
_entity.type
_entity.pdbx_description
1 polymer ?
#
loop_
_entity_poly.entity_id
_entity_poly.type
_entity_poly.pdbx_seq_one_letter_code
_entity_poly.pdbx_strand_id
1 'polypeptide(L)'
;MLNRTMEGLRKLHHVTELATLCQANLMLPVEKIRSAVRSALQSYVAEEVNFHKLFSFDVSLTDVKWIIESSSPSVWRVNKLGANAFGEDSGSACWTRDFPFSGLVQQPAVNCDMSNLSVTSQDEITDAYYVTTA
;
A
#
# COMPACT_ATOMS: atom_id res chain seq x y z
N MET A 1 15.06 3.48 -35.80
CA MET A 1 13.58 3.58 -35.71
C MET A 1 12.97 2.42 -34.94
N LEU A 2 13.35 1.16 -35.19
CA LEU A 2 12.82 -0.04 -34.50
C LEU A 2 12.78 0.06 -32.96
N ASN A 3 13.86 0.55 -32.34
CA ASN A 3 13.94 0.64 -30.88
C ASN A 3 12.90 1.59 -30.26
N ARG A 4 12.54 2.70 -30.94
CA ARG A 4 11.52 3.62 -30.45
C ARG A 4 10.12 3.02 -30.55
N THR A 5 9.84 2.27 -31.62
CA THR A 5 8.58 1.57 -31.81
C THR A 5 8.39 0.47 -30.75
N MET A 6 9.44 -0.30 -30.47
CA MET A 6 9.42 -1.33 -29.43
C MET A 6 9.22 -0.75 -28.03
N GLU A 7 9.87 0.37 -27.73
CA GLU A 7 9.69 1.06 -26.45
C GLU A 7 8.25 1.59 -26.28
N GLY A 8 7.68 2.18 -27.34
CA GLY A 8 6.28 2.60 -27.34
C GLY A 8 5.30 1.45 -27.11
N LEU A 9 5.55 0.29 -27.74
CA LEU A 9 4.73 -0.91 -27.53
C LEU A 9 4.82 -1.45 -26.10
N ARG A 10 6.01 -1.44 -25.49
CA ARG A 10 6.19 -1.85 -24.08
C ARG A 10 5.43 -0.93 -23.12
N LYS A 11 5.49 0.38 -23.35
CA LYS A 11 4.73 1.38 -22.57
C LYS A 11 3.23 1.13 -22.66
N LEU A 12 2.72 0.92 -23.88
CA LEU A 12 1.29 0.61 -24.08
C LEU A 12 0.88 -0.71 -23.42
N HIS A 13 1.71 -1.75 -23.55
CA HIS A 13 1.46 -3.03 -22.93
C HIS A 13 1.39 -2.91 -21.39
N HIS A 14 2.33 -2.22 -20.78
CA HIS A 14 2.32 -2.01 -19.33
C HIS A 14 1.10 -1.20 -18.85
N VAL A 15 0.65 -0.21 -19.63
CA VAL A 15 -0.60 0.51 -19.35
C VAL A 15 -1.81 -0.42 -19.43
N THR A 16 -1.84 -1.35 -20.39
CA THR A 16 -2.93 -2.34 -20.46
C THR A 16 -2.91 -3.30 -19.28
N GLU A 17 -1.74 -3.73 -18.80
CA GLU A 17 -1.59 -4.56 -17.59
C GLU A 17 -2.08 -3.83 -16.34
N LEU A 18 -1.74 -2.55 -16.19
CA LEU A 18 -2.24 -1.71 -15.11
C LEU A 18 -3.78 -1.68 -15.12
N ALA A 19 -4.38 -1.47 -16.29
CA ALA A 19 -5.83 -1.40 -16.44
C ALA A 19 -6.52 -2.73 -16.09
N THR A 20 -5.98 -3.87 -16.55
CA THR A 20 -6.53 -5.19 -16.22
C THR A 20 -6.37 -5.52 -14.74
N LEU A 21 -5.24 -5.18 -14.11
CA LEU A 21 -5.05 -5.35 -12.68
C LEU A 21 -6.03 -4.52 -11.86
N CYS A 22 -6.25 -3.25 -12.24
CA CYS A 22 -7.26 -2.41 -11.58
C CYS A 22 -8.67 -2.99 -11.74
N GLN A 23 -9.04 -3.45 -12.93
CA GLN A 23 -10.36 -4.04 -13.18
C GLN A 23 -10.57 -5.33 -12.37
N ALA A 24 -9.55 -6.19 -12.31
CA ALA A 24 -9.63 -7.50 -11.67
C ALA A 24 -9.66 -7.43 -10.14
N ASN A 25 -8.90 -6.50 -9.56
CA ASN A 25 -8.71 -6.44 -8.09
C ASN A 25 -9.57 -5.37 -7.42
N LEU A 26 -9.84 -4.25 -8.09
CA LEU A 26 -10.54 -3.12 -7.47
C LEU A 26 -12.01 -3.03 -7.90
N MET A 27 -12.41 -3.77 -8.94
CA MET A 27 -13.76 -3.75 -9.53
C MET A 27 -14.33 -2.33 -9.72
N LEU A 28 -13.45 -1.37 -10.02
CA LEU A 28 -13.83 0.05 -10.11
C LEU A 28 -14.67 0.31 -11.37
N PRO A 29 -15.48 1.38 -11.36
CA PRO A 29 -16.09 1.87 -12.58
C PRO A 29 -15.03 2.16 -13.65
N VAL A 30 -15.33 1.81 -14.92
CA VAL A 30 -14.43 1.98 -16.08
C VAL A 30 -13.88 3.42 -16.17
N GLU A 31 -14.68 4.41 -15.77
CA GLU A 31 -14.28 5.82 -15.78
C GLU A 31 -13.13 6.15 -14.82
N LYS A 32 -13.02 5.44 -13.69
CA LYS A 32 -11.92 5.58 -12.75
C LYS A 32 -10.65 4.92 -13.28
N ILE A 33 -10.79 3.76 -13.91
CA ILE A 33 -9.68 3.07 -14.58
C ILE A 33 -9.14 3.93 -15.72
N ARG A 34 -10.01 4.63 -16.46
CA ARG A 34 -9.60 5.59 -17.49
C ARG A 34 -8.73 6.72 -16.92
N SER A 35 -9.01 7.19 -15.71
CA SER A 35 -8.18 8.19 -15.03
C SER A 35 -6.77 7.65 -14.73
N ALA A 36 -6.69 6.42 -14.18
CA ALA A 36 -5.42 5.75 -13.92
C ALA A 36 -4.60 5.53 -15.19
N VAL A 37 -5.25 5.05 -16.26
CA VAL A 37 -4.65 4.86 -17.59
C VAL A 37 -4.13 6.18 -18.16
N ARG A 38 -4.90 7.27 -18.05
CA ARG A 38 -4.47 8.59 -18.54
C ARG A 38 -3.25 9.10 -17.77
N SER A 39 -3.23 8.95 -16.44
CA SER A 39 -2.09 9.30 -15.60
C SER A 39 -0.82 8.51 -16.00
N ALA A 40 -0.96 7.20 -16.19
CA ALA A 40 0.14 6.35 -16.65
C ALA A 40 0.66 6.74 -18.04
N LEU A 41 -0.24 6.99 -19.01
CA LEU A 41 0.14 7.43 -20.35
C LEU A 41 0.87 8.77 -20.34
N GLN A 42 0.43 9.73 -19.53
CA GLN A 42 1.10 11.02 -19.36
C GLN A 42 2.51 10.85 -18.77
N SER A 43 2.66 9.95 -17.80
CA SER A 43 3.96 9.60 -17.21
C SER A 43 4.97 9.11 -18.24
N TYR A 44 4.53 8.19 -19.10
CA TYR A 44 5.39 7.56 -20.10
C TYR A 44 5.80 8.47 -21.26
N VAL A 45 5.30 9.70 -21.32
CA VAL A 45 5.82 10.72 -22.25
C VAL A 45 7.25 11.10 -21.88
N ALA A 46 7.56 11.19 -20.58
CA ALA A 46 8.87 11.64 -20.09
C ALA A 46 9.71 10.50 -19.49
N GLU A 47 9.07 9.45 -18.97
CA GLU A 47 9.74 8.41 -18.18
C GLU A 47 9.95 7.11 -18.98
N GLU A 48 10.97 6.33 -18.58
CA GLU A 48 11.22 4.98 -19.10
C GLU A 48 10.30 3.94 -18.45
N VAL A 49 10.07 2.80 -19.12
CA VAL A 49 9.19 1.72 -18.59
C VAL A 49 9.69 1.14 -17.27
N ASN A 50 11.00 1.08 -17.07
CA ASN A 50 11.62 0.43 -15.90
C ASN A 50 11.67 1.33 -14.66
N PHE A 51 11.10 2.54 -14.72
CA PHE A 51 11.10 3.45 -13.59
C PHE A 51 10.08 3.00 -12.54
N HIS A 52 10.53 2.81 -11.30
CA HIS A 52 9.64 2.44 -10.20
C HIS A 52 8.77 3.65 -9.81
N LYS A 53 7.47 3.57 -10.09
CA LYS A 53 6.53 4.66 -9.85
C LYS A 53 5.24 4.16 -9.23
N LEU A 54 4.77 4.89 -8.22
CA LEU A 54 3.44 4.74 -7.68
C LEU A 54 2.47 5.64 -8.46
N PHE A 55 1.45 5.05 -9.08
CA PHE A 55 0.36 5.79 -9.71
C PHE A 55 -0.77 6.00 -8.71
N SER A 56 -1.19 7.25 -8.54
CA SER A 56 -2.28 7.63 -7.66
C SER A 56 -3.42 8.26 -8.46
N PHE A 57 -4.65 7.96 -8.09
CA PHE A 57 -5.85 8.51 -8.68
C PHE A 57 -6.99 8.54 -7.66
N ASP A 58 -7.91 9.49 -7.81
CA ASP A 58 -9.00 9.68 -6.86
C ASP A 58 -10.14 8.70 -7.10
N VAL A 59 -10.46 7.93 -6.06
CA VAL A 59 -11.64 7.06 -5.99
C VAL A 59 -12.62 7.61 -4.96
N SER A 60 -13.92 7.49 -5.24
CA SER A 60 -14.90 7.85 -4.21
C SER A 60 -14.96 6.74 -3.17
N LEU A 61 -15.24 7.10 -1.91
CA LEU A 61 -15.41 6.10 -0.85
C LEU A 61 -16.51 5.08 -1.21
N THR A 62 -17.58 5.51 -1.88
CA THR A 62 -18.68 4.64 -2.31
C THR A 62 -18.21 3.54 -3.26
N ASP A 63 -17.27 3.84 -4.17
CA ASP A 63 -16.76 2.88 -5.16
C ASP A 63 -15.93 1.76 -4.51
N VAL A 64 -15.25 2.05 -3.40
CA VAL A 64 -14.32 1.13 -2.72
C VAL A 64 -14.80 0.69 -1.34
N LYS A 65 -16.00 1.11 -0.91
CA LYS A 65 -16.53 0.87 0.43
C LYS A 65 -16.49 -0.61 0.79
N TRP A 66 -16.98 -1.45 -0.12
CA TRP A 66 -17.01 -2.90 0.09
C TRP A 66 -15.60 -3.49 0.24
N ILE A 67 -14.59 -2.96 -0.45
CA ILE A 67 -13.20 -3.41 -0.31
C ILE A 67 -12.70 -3.02 1.08
N ILE A 68 -12.90 -1.77 1.48
CA ILE A 68 -12.43 -1.26 2.77
C ILE A 68 -13.09 -2.01 3.93
N GLU A 69 -14.38 -2.31 3.84
CA GLU A 69 -15.14 -2.97 4.91
C GLU A 69 -14.93 -4.49 4.95
N SER A 70 -14.65 -5.13 3.81
CA SER A 70 -14.43 -6.58 3.74
C SER A 70 -12.95 -6.97 3.86
N SER A 71 -12.04 -6.00 3.74
CA SER A 71 -10.61 -6.23 3.86
C SER A 71 -10.07 -5.85 5.23
N SER A 72 -8.92 -6.44 5.51
CA SER A 72 -8.23 -6.38 6.78
C SER A 72 -6.97 -5.54 6.51
N PRO A 73 -6.87 -4.29 7.01
CA PRO A 73 -5.87 -3.36 6.49
C PRO A 73 -4.45 -3.84 6.76
N SER A 74 -3.59 -3.76 5.75
CA SER A 74 -2.16 -4.05 5.91
C SER A 74 -1.45 -3.00 6.76
N VAL A 75 -1.99 -1.77 6.80
CA VAL A 75 -1.47 -0.63 7.54
C VAL A 75 -2.63 0.14 8.19
N TRP A 76 -2.56 0.33 9.50
CA TRP A 76 -3.40 1.24 10.28
C TRP A 76 -2.53 2.36 10.83
N ARG A 77 -2.88 3.62 10.57
CA ARG A 77 -2.12 4.78 11.07
C ARG A 77 -3.04 5.79 11.72
N VAL A 78 -2.68 6.21 12.93
CA VAL A 78 -3.29 7.32 13.64
C VAL A 78 -2.27 8.45 13.72
N ASN A 79 -2.66 9.64 13.25
CA ASN A 79 -1.83 10.84 13.34
C ASN A 79 -2.46 11.79 14.35
N LYS A 80 -1.70 12.20 15.36
CA LYS A 80 -2.01 13.34 16.21
C LYS A 80 -1.49 14.59 15.51
N LEU A 81 -2.39 15.51 15.21
CA LEU A 81 -2.06 16.85 14.72
C LEU A 81 -2.50 17.84 15.79
N GLY A 82 -1.55 18.59 16.35
CA GLY A 82 -1.84 19.62 17.33
C GLY A 82 -0.79 20.72 17.31
N ALA A 83 -1.08 21.82 18.00
CA ALA A 83 -0.10 22.84 18.34
C ALA A 83 -0.04 22.95 19.86
N ASN A 84 1.17 22.94 20.42
CA ASN A 84 1.40 23.24 21.82
C ASN A 84 2.10 24.60 21.94
N ALA A 85 2.35 25.06 23.18
CA ALA A 85 3.00 26.35 23.43
C ALA A 85 4.43 26.47 22.84
N PHE A 86 4.99 25.37 22.32
CA PHE A 86 6.34 25.28 21.77
C PHE A 86 6.37 25.04 20.25
N GLY A 87 5.22 24.92 19.57
CA GLY A 87 5.13 24.75 18.12
C GLY A 87 4.13 23.69 17.67
N GLU A 88 4.30 23.21 16.43
CA GLU A 88 3.54 22.06 15.90
C GLU A 88 3.97 20.78 16.64
N ASP A 89 2.99 20.10 17.24
CA ASP A 89 3.15 18.80 17.89
C ASP A 89 2.47 17.75 17.00
N SER A 90 3.29 17.03 16.23
CA SER A 90 2.86 15.91 15.43
C SER A 90 3.36 14.61 16.04
N GLY A 91 2.45 13.68 16.30
CA GLY A 91 2.80 12.31 16.69
C GLY A 91 2.08 11.32 15.80
N SER A 92 2.65 10.14 15.61
CA SER A 92 1.97 9.08 14.87
C SER A 92 2.16 7.71 15.52
N ALA A 93 1.12 6.89 15.46
CA ALA A 93 1.17 5.48 15.79
C ALA A 93 0.71 4.67 14.58
N CYS A 94 1.47 3.66 14.21
CA CYS A 94 1.24 2.86 13.01
C CYS A 94 1.37 1.37 13.31
N TRP A 95 0.34 0.61 12.93
CA TRP A 95 0.28 -0.85 13.01
C TRP A 95 0.39 -1.41 11.60
N THR A 96 1.33 -2.33 11.36
CA THR A 96 1.52 -2.97 10.06
C THR A 96 1.58 -4.48 10.20
N ARG A 97 1.03 -5.21 9.22
CA ARG A 97 1.21 -6.69 9.15
C ARG A 97 2.61 -7.05 8.70
N ASP A 98 3.09 -6.32 7.70
CA ASP A 98 4.41 -6.54 7.14
C ASP A 98 5.44 -5.70 7.87
N PHE A 99 6.68 -6.21 7.93
CA PHE A 99 7.79 -5.53 8.58
C PHE A 99 8.07 -4.19 7.89
N PRO A 100 7.90 -3.05 8.59
CA PRO A 100 7.81 -1.75 7.93
C PRO A 100 9.17 -1.12 7.59
N PHE A 101 10.29 -1.76 7.95
CA PHE A 101 11.63 -1.19 7.79
C PHE A 101 12.40 -1.87 6.67
N SER A 102 12.62 -1.17 5.57
CA SER A 102 13.54 -1.61 4.53
C SER A 102 14.98 -1.60 5.07
N GLY A 103 15.64 -2.76 5.08
CA GLY A 103 17.06 -2.89 5.43
C GLY A 103 17.36 -3.25 6.89
N LEU A 104 16.36 -3.40 7.75
CA LEU A 104 16.54 -4.05 9.05
C LEU A 104 16.27 -5.56 8.91
N VAL A 105 17.13 -6.38 9.50
CA VAL A 105 16.90 -7.83 9.54
C VAL A 105 15.94 -8.12 10.70
N GLN A 106 14.79 -8.69 10.39
CA GLN A 106 13.93 -9.27 11.42
C GLN A 106 14.70 -10.41 12.08
N GLN A 107 15.14 -10.20 13.32
CA GLN A 107 15.65 -11.32 14.11
C GLN A 107 14.46 -12.23 14.45
N PRO A 108 14.61 -13.56 14.37
CA PRO A 108 13.56 -14.47 14.81
C PRO A 108 13.20 -14.11 16.25
N ALA A 109 11.90 -14.02 16.53
CA ALA A 109 11.40 -13.69 17.86
C ALA A 109 12.09 -14.62 18.87
N VAL A 110 12.90 -14.05 19.76
CA VAL A 110 13.40 -14.78 20.92
C VAL A 110 12.15 -15.13 21.71
N ASN A 111 11.84 -16.43 21.80
CA ASN A 111 10.83 -16.93 22.73
C ASN A 111 11.30 -16.54 24.15
N CYS A 112 10.92 -15.35 24.59
CA CYS A 112 10.90 -15.02 26.00
C CYS A 112 9.84 -15.92 26.59
N ASP A 113 10.29 -16.95 27.30
CA ASP A 113 9.48 -17.96 27.96
C ASP A 113 8.42 -17.27 28.84
N MET A 114 7.21 -17.13 28.30
CA MET A 114 6.04 -16.53 28.96
C MET A 114 5.31 -17.60 29.77
N SER A 115 6.06 -18.43 30.50
CA SER A 115 5.55 -19.59 31.24
C SER A 115 4.65 -19.26 32.44
N ASN A 116 4.26 -17.99 32.64
CA ASN A 116 3.37 -17.56 33.73
C ASN A 116 2.07 -16.85 33.30
N LEU A 117 1.71 -16.85 32.01
CA LEU A 117 0.38 -16.42 31.58
C LEU A 117 -0.47 -17.65 31.25
N SER A 118 -1.26 -18.10 32.22
CA SER A 118 -2.32 -19.07 32.01
C SER A 118 -3.41 -18.45 31.13
N VAL A 119 -3.22 -18.47 29.81
CA VAL A 119 -4.27 -18.20 28.83
C VAL A 119 -4.72 -19.54 28.29
N THR A 120 -5.88 -19.97 28.78
CA THR A 120 -6.72 -21.00 28.18
C THR A 120 -6.96 -20.70 26.69
N SER A 121 -7.00 -21.77 25.90
CA SER A 121 -7.13 -21.86 24.43
C SER A 121 -5.83 -21.73 23.64
N GLN A 122 -5.30 -22.91 23.31
CA GLN A 122 -4.22 -23.20 22.40
C GLN A 122 -4.72 -23.10 20.94
N ASP A 123 -5.27 -21.93 20.58
CA ASP A 123 -5.65 -21.57 19.22
C ASP A 123 -4.80 -20.37 18.79
N GLU A 124 -3.81 -20.65 17.93
CA GLU A 124 -3.16 -19.74 16.97
C GLU A 124 -3.00 -18.24 17.35
N ILE A 125 -1.84 -17.85 17.86
CA ILE A 125 -1.34 -16.47 17.70
C ILE A 125 -0.81 -16.36 16.25
N THR A 126 -1.70 -16.20 15.27
CA THR A 126 -1.32 -16.06 13.85
C THR A 126 -1.31 -14.61 13.34
N ASP A 127 -1.82 -13.64 14.10
CA ASP A 127 -1.89 -12.23 13.68
C ASP A 127 -1.00 -11.33 14.54
N ALA A 128 0.33 -11.45 14.41
CA ALA A 128 1.26 -10.49 14.97
C ALA A 128 1.32 -9.21 14.11
N TYR A 129 1.24 -8.03 14.75
CA TYR A 129 1.41 -6.73 14.10
C TYR A 129 2.69 -6.05 14.58
N TYR A 130 3.39 -5.35 13.69
CA TYR A 130 4.46 -4.43 14.06
C TYR A 130 3.86 -3.09 14.45
N VAL A 131 4.28 -2.56 15.60
CA VAL A 131 3.87 -1.23 16.08
C VAL A 131 5.05 -0.29 15.99
N THR A 132 4.83 0.85 15.33
CA THR A 132 5.83 1.92 15.21
C THR A 132 5.22 3.24 15.69
N THR A 133 6.03 4.06 16.36
CA THR A 133 5.64 5.37 16.88
C THR A 133 6.71 6.39 16.52
N ALA A 134 6.29 7.59 16.11
CA ALA A 134 7.16 8.72 15.81
C ALA A 134 6.59 10.00 16.42
#